data_AF-A0A6N9TT98-F1
#
_entry.id   AF-A0A6N9TT98-F1
#
_cell.length_a   1.000
_cell.length_b   1.000
_cell.length_c   1.000
_cell.angle_alpha   90.00
_cell.angle_beta   90.00
_cell.angle_gamma   90.00
#
_symmetry.space_group_name_H-M   'P 1'
#
loop_
_entity.id
_entity.type
_entity.pdbx_description
1 polymer ?
#
loop_
_entity_poly.entity_id
_entity_poly.type
_entity_poly.pdbx_seq_one_letter_code
_entity_poly.pdbx_strand_id
1 'polypeptide(L)'
;MKSILLIVTILLVCGFVFLCNRAQKSDLKIGAFSFLVIGMLIGLLGGFQIFWGLDNTKGWNPYGWWLLASFATTVIGGLVGVVIFGKIAKKKAIK
;
A
#
# COMPACT_ATOMS: atom_id res chain seq x y z
N MET A 1 18.63 -5.72 -8.45
CA MET A 1 17.58 -5.50 -7.42
C MET A 1 16.75 -4.24 -7.64
N LYS A 2 17.37 -3.06 -7.80
CA LYS A 2 16.66 -1.78 -8.04
C LYS A 2 15.70 -1.82 -9.25
N SER A 3 16.13 -2.39 -10.38
CA SER A 3 15.30 -2.48 -11.60
C SER A 3 14.08 -3.39 -11.45
N ILE A 4 14.19 -4.49 -10.70
CA ILE A 4 13.07 -5.42 -10.45
C ILE A 4 12.00 -4.73 -9.59
N LEU A 5 12.42 -4.03 -8.53
CA LEU A 5 11.49 -3.31 -7.66
C LEU A 5 10.74 -2.19 -8.41
N LEU A 6 11.41 -1.55 -9.37
CA LEU A 6 10.84 -0.51 -10.21
C LEU A 6 9.82 -1.07 -11.21
N ILE A 7 10.11 -2.19 -11.86
CA ILE A 7 9.17 -2.89 -12.74
C ILE A 7 7.92 -3.34 -11.98
N VAL A 8 8.10 -3.95 -10.79
CA VAL A 8 6.98 -4.40 -9.95
C VAL A 8 6.11 -3.24 -9.48
N THR A 9 6.72 -2.11 -9.11
CA THR A 9 5.98 -0.90 -8.70
C THR A 9 5.16 -0.34 -9.85
N ILE A 10 5.74 -0.26 -11.05
CA ILE A 10 5.03 0.20 -12.25
C ILE A 10 3.85 -0.73 -12.57
N LEU A 11 4.05 -2.06 -12.54
CA LEU A 11 2.97 -3.02 -12.78
C LEU A 11 1.82 -2.87 -11.78
N LEU A 12 2.14 -2.66 -10.49
CA LEU A 12 1.14 -2.42 -9.46
C LEU A 12 0.39 -1.10 -9.66
N VAL A 13 1.09 -0.02 -10.03
CA VAL A 13 0.46 1.28 -10.35
C VAL A 13 -0.45 1.16 -11.58
N CYS A 14 0.00 0.53 -12.65
CA CYS A 14 -0.82 0.26 -13.84
C CYS A 14 -2.05 -0.59 -13.49
N GLY A 15 -1.89 -1.63 -12.68
CA GLY A 15 -2.99 -2.44 -12.18
C GLY A 15 -3.98 -1.64 -11.33
N PHE A 16 -3.51 -0.75 -10.47
CA PHE A 16 -4.34 0.13 -9.65
C PHE A 16 -5.11 1.16 -10.48
N VAL A 17 -4.47 1.80 -11.46
CA VAL A 17 -5.14 2.73 -12.39
C VAL A 17 -6.20 2.00 -13.22
N PHE A 18 -5.89 0.79 -13.70
CA PHE A 18 -6.85 -0.04 -14.42
C PHE A 18 -8.05 -0.40 -13.53
N LEU A 19 -7.79 -0.78 -12.28
CA LEU A 19 -8.84 -1.03 -11.29
C LEU A 19 -9.68 0.23 -11.06
N CYS A 20 -9.07 1.40 -10.82
CA CYS A 20 -9.77 2.69 -10.64
C CYS A 20 -10.71 2.98 -11.82
N ASN A 21 -10.20 2.89 -13.04
CA ASN A 21 -10.96 3.12 -14.27
C ASN A 21 -12.12 2.13 -14.42
N ARG A 22 -11.94 0.90 -13.97
CA ARG A 22 -12.97 -0.15 -14.06
C ARG A 22 -14.00 -0.04 -12.93
N ALA A 23 -13.61 0.45 -11.75
CA ALA A 23 -14.52 0.74 -10.64
C ALA A 23 -15.43 1.92 -10.94
N GLN A 24 -14.89 2.94 -11.64
CA GLN A 24 -15.68 4.08 -12.12
C GLN A 24 -16.74 3.67 -13.14
N LYS A 25 -16.53 2.57 -13.88
CA LYS A 25 -17.50 2.02 -14.85
C LYS A 25 -18.54 1.09 -14.21
N SER A 26 -18.64 1.05 -12.88
CA SER A 26 -19.66 0.29 -12.11
C SER A 26 -19.60 -1.23 -12.25
N ASP A 27 -18.57 -1.77 -12.92
CA ASP A 27 -18.51 -3.16 -13.38
C ASP A 27 -17.77 -4.09 -12.40
N LEU A 28 -17.56 -3.65 -11.15
CA LEU A 28 -16.74 -4.38 -10.20
C LEU A 28 -17.42 -4.58 -8.85
N LYS A 29 -17.73 -5.85 -8.58
CA LYS A 29 -17.74 -6.46 -7.24
C LYS A 29 -16.33 -6.50 -6.61
N ILE A 30 -15.41 -5.63 -7.02
CA ILE A 30 -14.11 -5.51 -6.36
C ILE A 30 -14.37 -4.78 -5.06
N GLY A 31 -14.39 -5.57 -3.98
CA GLY A 31 -14.57 -5.03 -2.65
C GLY A 31 -13.54 -3.94 -2.39
N ALA A 32 -13.97 -2.84 -1.78
CA ALA A 32 -13.13 -1.73 -1.36
C ALA A 32 -11.84 -2.19 -0.65
N PHE A 33 -11.88 -3.37 -0.02
CA PHE A 33 -10.75 -4.08 0.56
C PHE A 33 -9.58 -4.31 -0.43
N SER A 34 -9.84 -4.82 -1.63
CA SER A 34 -8.78 -5.13 -2.61
C SER A 34 -8.11 -3.86 -3.13
N PHE A 35 -8.86 -2.77 -3.30
CA PHE A 35 -8.33 -1.45 -3.62
C PHE A 35 -7.41 -0.93 -2.51
N LEU A 36 -7.86 -1.05 -1.26
CA LEU A 36 -7.10 -0.63 -0.09
C LEU A 36 -5.78 -1.38 0.00
N VAL A 37 -5.79 -2.71 -0.17
CA VAL A 37 -4.59 -3.55 -0.12
C VAL A 37 -3.60 -3.20 -1.23
N ILE A 38 -4.06 -2.99 -2.46
CA ILE A 38 -3.18 -2.64 -3.58
C ILE A 38 -2.57 -1.25 -3.39
N GLY A 39 -3.37 -0.27 -2.94
CA GLY A 39 -2.86 1.07 -2.62
C GLY A 39 -1.80 1.04 -1.51
N MET A 40 -2.04 0.25 -0.46
CA MET A 40 -1.08 0.05 0.63
C MET A 40 0.24 -0.58 0.16
N LEU A 41 0.19 -1.58 -0.74
CA LEU A 41 1.37 -2.21 -1.32
C LEU A 41 2.19 -1.23 -2.18
N ILE A 42 1.53 -0.39 -2.98
CA ILE A 42 2.21 0.65 -3.78
C ILE A 42 2.93 1.64 -2.86
N GLY A 43 2.27 2.10 -1.79
CA GLY A 43 2.88 3.02 -0.82
C GLY A 43 4.12 2.42 -0.14
N LEU A 44 4.04 1.16 0.30
CA LEU A 44 5.17 0.45 0.92
C LEU A 44 6.36 0.33 -0.03
N LEU A 45 6.10 -0.08 -1.29
CA LEU A 45 7.15 -0.23 -2.30
C LEU A 45 7.77 1.10 -2.70
N GLY A 46 6.96 2.16 -2.81
CA GLY A 46 7.44 3.52 -3.04
C GLY A 46 8.35 4.00 -1.90
N GLY A 47 7.97 3.77 -0.64
CA GLY A 47 8.82 4.05 0.52
C GLY A 47 10.15 3.28 0.47
N PHE A 48 10.11 2.02 0.06
CA PHE A 48 11.30 1.18 -0.13
C PHE A 48 12.23 1.68 -1.24
N GLN A 49 11.67 2.19 -2.34
CA GLN A 49 12.44 2.79 -3.43
C GLN A 49 13.14 4.08 -2.98
N ILE A 50 12.45 4.94 -2.22
CA ILE A 50 13.03 6.16 -1.69
C ILE A 50 14.17 5.83 -0.72
N PHE A 51 13.99 4.85 0.15
CA PHE A 51 15.04 4.36 1.07
C PHE A 51 16.32 3.93 0.33
N TRP A 52 16.18 3.20 -0.79
CA TRP A 52 17.31 2.74 -1.60
C TRP A 52 17.85 3.75 -2.61
N GLY A 53 17.05 4.78 -2.92
CA GLY A 53 17.42 5.90 -3.79
C GLY A 53 18.17 6.99 -3.06
N LEU A 54 17.96 7.14 -1.75
CA LEU A 54 18.75 8.04 -0.92
C LEU A 54 20.18 7.51 -0.79
N ASP A 55 21.13 8.41 -1.02
CA ASP A 55 22.55 8.08 -1.02
C ASP A 55 23.00 7.68 0.41
N ASN A 56 23.36 6.41 0.58
CA ASN A 56 23.76 5.83 1.88
C ASN A 56 25.28 5.91 2.10
N THR A 57 25.97 6.77 1.35
CA THR A 57 27.43 6.88 1.25
C THR A 57 28.14 7.29 2.54
N LYS A 58 27.42 7.74 3.59
CA LYS A 58 28.01 8.16 4.88
C LYS A 58 27.49 7.45 6.12
N GLY A 59 26.93 6.24 5.96
CA GLY A 59 26.39 5.47 7.09
C GLY A 59 24.90 5.69 7.29
N TRP A 60 24.36 5.04 8.33
CA TRP A 60 22.93 4.87 8.62
C TRP A 60 22.10 6.12 8.27
N ASN A 61 21.17 6.00 7.32
CA ASN A 61 20.39 7.12 6.81
C ASN A 61 19.06 7.27 7.57
N PRO A 62 18.99 8.14 8.60
CA PRO A 62 17.84 8.23 9.48
C PRO A 62 16.56 8.66 8.75
N TYR A 63 16.68 9.49 7.70
CA TYR A 63 15.54 9.97 6.92
C TYR A 63 14.91 8.85 6.09
N GLY A 64 15.75 8.01 5.48
CA GLY A 64 15.26 6.86 4.73
C GLY A 64 14.55 5.86 5.65
N TRP A 65 15.14 5.53 6.79
CA TRP A 65 14.54 4.61 7.77
C TRP A 65 13.24 5.15 8.36
N TRP A 66 13.20 6.43 8.68
CA TRP A 66 12.00 7.10 9.17
C TRP A 66 10.86 7.09 8.15
N LEU A 67 11.18 7.36 6.88
CA LEU A 67 10.20 7.35 5.79
C LEU A 67 9.66 5.93 5.57
N LEU A 68 10.53 4.92 5.54
CA LEU A 68 10.12 3.52 5.45
C LEU A 68 9.22 3.09 6.62
N ALA A 69 9.60 3.46 7.85
CA ALA A 69 8.81 3.18 9.05
C ALA A 69 7.44 3.87 9.00
N SER A 70 7.35 5.09 8.47
CA SER A 70 6.09 5.83 8.33
C SER A 70 5.15 5.15 7.33
N PHE A 71 5.67 4.66 6.21
CA PHE A 71 4.87 3.88 5.26
C PHE A 71 4.44 2.54 5.85
N ALA A 72 5.35 1.82 6.51
CA ALA A 72 5.04 0.53 7.13
C ALA A 72 3.97 0.65 8.23
N THR A 73 4.09 1.65 9.12
CA THR A 73 3.10 1.91 10.18
C THR A 73 1.74 2.30 9.61
N THR A 74 1.71 3.06 8.52
CA THR A 74 0.45 3.39 7.82
C THR A 74 -0.23 2.15 7.25
N VAL A 75 0.53 1.25 6.63
CA VAL A 75 0.01 -0.03 6.10
C VAL A 75 -0.52 -0.92 7.22
N ILE A 76 0.25 -1.08 8.31
CA ILE A 76 -0.16 -1.89 9.46
C ILE A 76 -1.40 -1.27 10.13
N GLY A 77 -1.41 0.03 10.36
CA GLY A 77 -2.55 0.75 10.93
C GLY A 77 -3.81 0.63 10.07
N GLY A 78 -3.67 0.78 8.75
CA GLY A 78 -4.76 0.59 7.80
C GLY A 78 -5.34 -0.83 7.83
N LEU A 79 -4.48 -1.85 7.79
CA LEU A 79 -4.89 -3.25 7.86
C LEU A 79 -5.57 -3.59 9.19
N VAL A 80 -4.99 -3.16 10.31
CA VAL A 80 -5.54 -3.37 11.66
C VAL A 80 -6.90 -2.70 11.77
N GLY A 81 -7.03 -1.45 11.32
CA GLY A 81 -8.31 -0.73 11.28
C GLY A 81 -9.36 -1.49 10.49
N VAL A 82 -9.05 -1.91 9.26
CA VAL A 82 -10.00 -2.64 8.41
C VAL A 82 -10.41 -3.98 9.02
N VAL A 83 -9.48 -4.73 9.62
CA VAL A 83 -9.79 -6.02 10.26
C VAL A 83 -10.63 -5.84 11.51
N ILE A 84 -10.29 -4.88 12.38
CA ILE A 84 -11.01 -4.63 13.64
C ILE A 84 -12.39 -4.05 13.35
N PHE A 85 -12.47 -2.96 12.58
CA PHE A 85 -13.76 -2.34 12.23
C PHE A 85 -14.63 -3.25 11.38
N GLY A 86 -14.03 -4.04 10.47
CA GLY A 86 -14.75 -5.06 9.70
C GLY A 86 -15.36 -6.15 10.60
N LYS A 87 -14.63 -6.63 11.62
CA LYS A 87 -15.15 -7.59 12.61
C LYS A 87 -16.25 -6.98 13.48
N ILE A 88 -16.08 -5.74 13.93
CA ILE A 88 -17.08 -5.02 14.74
C ILE A 88 -18.37 -4.80 13.94
N ALA A 89 -18.27 -4.33 12.70
CA ALA A 89 -19.42 -4.09 11.83
C ALA A 89 -20.20 -5.38 11.56
N LYS A 90 -19.51 -6.50 11.27
CA LYS A 90 -20.16 -7.82 11.13
C LYS A 90 -20.87 -8.25 12.40
N LYS A 91 -20.27 -8.03 13.56
CA LYS A 91 -20.87 -8.43 14.85
C LYS A 91 -22.11 -7.61 15.19
N LYS A 92 -22.19 -6.36 14.71
CA LYS A 92 -23.35 -5.47 14.91
C LYS A 92 -24.49 -5.73 13.92
N ALA A 93 -24.19 -6.21 12.72
CA ALA A 93 -25.18 -6.55 11.69
C ALA A 93 -25.94 -7.88 11.94
N ILE A 94 -25.44 -8.71 12.87
CA ILE A 94 -26.07 -9.99 13.26
C ILE A 94 -27.03 -9.82 14.45
N LYS A 95 -27.15 -8.59 14.99
CA LYS A 95 -28.05 -8.24 16.09
C LYS A 95 -29.27 -7.49 15.56
#